data_AF-A0A0Q6D7Z6-F1
#
_entry.id   AF-A0A0Q6D7Z6-F1
#
_cell.length_a   1.000
_cell.length_b   1.000
_cell.length_c   1.000
_cell.angle_alpha   90.00
_cell.angle_beta   90.00
_cell.angle_gamma   90.00
#
_symmetry.space_group_name_H-M   'P 1'
#
loop_
_entity.id
_entity.type
_entity.pdbx_description
1 polymer ?
#
loop_
_entity_poly.entity_id
_entity_poly.type
_entity_poly.pdbx_seq_one_letter_code
_entity_poly.pdbx_strand_id
1 'polypeptide(L)'
;MSGERERALRLRRLLDVQGRKRQMEEWRLAALQREAIALHETSAEILASLGEQCVLNGLFLEGRASALRRNEGLIVRNRSAQDISEADLNAARAIEKRLEREASAAGEVAARVEEQSDLLTALDDYLVARSASFE
;
A
#
# COMPACT_ATOMS: atom_id res chain seq x y z
N MET A 1 -1.72 33.52 6.61
CA MET A 1 -0.61 32.86 5.90
C MET A 1 -0.28 31.45 6.42
N SER A 2 -0.40 31.10 7.72
CA SER A 2 -0.01 29.76 8.21
C SER A 2 -0.95 28.61 7.80
N GLY A 3 -2.23 28.88 7.57
CA GLY A 3 -3.25 27.85 7.37
C GLY A 3 -3.06 26.96 6.13
N GLU A 4 -2.65 27.53 4.99
CA GLU A 4 -2.42 26.74 3.77
C GLU A 4 -1.16 25.88 3.88
N ARG A 5 -0.09 26.40 4.49
CA ARG A 5 1.13 25.64 4.79
C ARG A 5 0.82 24.47 5.74
N GLU A 6 0.07 24.72 6.81
CA GLU A 6 -0.34 23.67 7.75
C GLU A 6 -1.24 22.62 7.09
N ARG A 7 -2.12 23.04 6.17
CA ARG A 7 -2.96 22.12 5.38
C ARG A 7 -2.11 21.25 4.45
N ALA A 8 -1.17 21.83 3.71
CA ALA A 8 -0.24 21.09 2.86
C ALA A 8 0.58 20.06 3.66
N LEU A 9 1.11 20.47 4.83
CA LEU A 9 1.84 19.56 5.73
C LEU A 9 0.96 18.44 6.30
N ARG A 10 -0.32 18.71 6.59
CA ARG A 10 -1.27 17.68 7.03
C ARG A 10 -1.54 16.66 5.92
N LEU A 11 -1.82 17.13 4.70
CA LEU A 11 -2.08 16.26 3.55
C LEU A 11 -0.86 15.40 3.20
N ARG A 12 0.35 15.96 3.27
CA ARG A 12 1.59 15.20 3.06
C ARG A 12 1.77 14.09 4.09
N ARG A 13 1.50 14.36 5.38
CA ARG A 13 1.52 13.32 6.43
C ARG A 13 0.48 12.22 6.19
N LEU A 14 -0.72 12.59 5.74
CA LEU A 14 -1.75 11.62 5.38
C LEU A 14 -1.34 10.75 4.19
N LEU A 15 -0.70 11.34 3.19
CA LEU A 15 -0.15 10.62 2.04
C LEU A 15 0.91 9.60 2.50
N ASP A 16 1.83 9.98 3.39
CA ASP A 16 2.84 9.07 3.92
C ASP A 16 2.21 7.88 4.66
N VAL A 17 1.19 8.15 5.49
CA VAL A 17 0.45 7.08 6.20
C VAL A 17 -0.26 6.17 5.20
N GLN A 18 -0.87 6.74 4.17
CA GLN A 18 -1.55 5.96 3.14
C GLN A 18 -0.57 5.09 2.34
N GLY A 19 0.61 5.61 2.02
CA GLY A 19 1.68 4.84 1.38
C GLY A 19 2.14 3.66 2.23
N ARG A 20 2.27 3.83 3.55
CA ARG A 20 2.56 2.72 4.48
C ARG A 20 1.44 1.67 4.50
N LYS A 21 0.18 2.09 4.49
CA LYS A 21 -0.97 1.17 4.41
C LYS A 21 -0.94 0.35 3.13
N ARG A 22 -0.68 0.99 1.98
CA ARG A 22 -0.51 0.27 0.70
C ARG A 22 0.60 -0.78 0.80
N GLN A 23 1.76 -0.43 1.33
CA GLN A 23 2.89 -1.36 1.49
C GLN A 23 2.53 -2.57 2.36
N MET A 24 1.76 -2.37 3.44
CA MET A 24 1.28 -3.47 4.27
C MET A 24 0.37 -4.43 3.48
N GLU A 25 -0.54 -3.91 2.66
CA GLU A 25 -1.40 -4.76 1.82
C GLU A 25 -0.61 -5.48 0.73
N GLU A 26 0.42 -4.84 0.15
CA GLU A 26 1.34 -5.50 -0.80
C GLU A 26 2.09 -6.66 -0.14
N TRP A 27 2.58 -6.47 1.08
CA TRP A 27 3.24 -7.54 1.83
C TRP A 27 2.28 -8.67 2.19
N ARG A 28 1.04 -8.34 2.56
CA ARG A 28 0.00 -9.32 2.84
C ARG A 28 -0.32 -10.16 1.61
N LEU A 29 -0.53 -9.55 0.46
CA LEU A 29 -0.77 -10.25 -0.80
C LEU A 29 0.42 -11.14 -1.17
N ALA A 30 1.65 -10.62 -1.07
CA ALA A 30 2.85 -11.40 -1.36
C ALA A 30 3.02 -12.59 -0.40
N ALA A 31 2.64 -12.45 0.86
CA ALA A 31 2.64 -13.57 1.82
C ALA A 31 1.63 -14.64 1.44
N LEU A 32 0.41 -14.25 1.06
CA LEU A 32 -0.63 -15.19 0.60
C LEU A 32 -0.21 -15.93 -0.68
N GLN A 33 0.46 -15.23 -1.61
CA GLN A 33 0.98 -15.84 -2.84
C GLN A 33 2.10 -16.86 -2.54
N ARG A 34 3.01 -16.57 -1.60
CA ARG A 34 4.01 -17.54 -1.14
C ARG A 34 3.36 -18.75 -0.47
N GLU A 35 2.34 -18.54 0.35
CA GLU A 35 1.58 -19.62 0.97
C GLU A 35 0.88 -20.48 -0.09
N ALA A 36 0.30 -19.89 -1.14
CA ALA A 36 -0.30 -20.64 -2.24
C ALA A 36 0.70 -21.59 -2.92
N ILE A 37 1.92 -21.11 -3.18
CA ILE A 37 3.00 -21.94 -3.74
C ILE A 37 3.30 -23.12 -2.81
N ALA A 38 3.50 -22.86 -1.52
CA ALA A 38 3.77 -23.91 -0.53
C ALA A 38 2.62 -24.94 -0.42
N LEU A 39 1.36 -24.48 -0.51
CA LEU A 39 0.20 -25.37 -0.52
C LEU A 39 0.19 -26.25 -1.79
N HIS A 40 0.53 -25.69 -2.96
CA HIS A 40 0.64 -26.47 -4.19
C HIS A 40 1.79 -27.49 -4.14
N GLU A 41 2.94 -27.10 -3.60
CA GLU A 41 4.07 -28.02 -3.36
C GLU A 41 3.65 -29.15 -2.41
N THR A 42 2.95 -28.84 -1.31
CA THR A 42 2.42 -29.83 -0.37
C THR A 42 1.48 -30.83 -1.07
N SER A 43 0.59 -30.35 -1.96
CA SER A 43 -0.26 -31.24 -2.75
C SER A 43 0.57 -32.15 -3.66
N ALA A 44 1.59 -31.61 -4.33
CA ALA A 44 2.48 -32.37 -5.20
C ALA A 44 3.26 -33.44 -4.42
N GLU A 45 3.76 -33.12 -3.22
CA GLU A 45 4.45 -34.07 -2.33
C GLU A 45 3.52 -35.19 -1.85
N ILE A 46 2.28 -34.86 -1.46
CA ILE A 46 1.28 -35.87 -1.09
C ILE A 46 1.04 -36.81 -2.26
N LEU A 47 0.87 -36.29 -3.49
CA LEU A 47 0.65 -37.09 -4.68
C LEU A 47 1.89 -37.93 -5.06
N ALA A 48 3.09 -37.37 -4.97
CA ALA A 48 4.35 -38.09 -5.22
C ALA A 48 4.51 -39.26 -4.25
N SER A 49 4.18 -39.06 -2.97
CA SER A 49 4.24 -40.12 -1.96
C SER A 49 3.29 -41.30 -2.23
N LEU A 50 2.22 -41.10 -3.01
CA LEU A 50 1.34 -42.18 -3.46
C LEU A 50 2.00 -43.07 -4.52
N GLY A 51 2.85 -42.51 -5.37
CA GLY A 51 3.56 -43.24 -6.42
C GLY A 51 4.70 -44.11 -5.90
N GLU A 52 5.40 -43.64 -4.86
CA GLU A 52 6.59 -44.32 -4.31
C GLU A 52 6.27 -45.41 -3.28
N GLN A 53 5.13 -45.32 -2.57
CA GLN A 53 4.77 -46.21 -1.46
C GLN A 53 3.59 -47.16 -1.77
N CYS A 54 3.22 -47.30 -3.05
CA CYS A 54 1.98 -47.91 -3.54
C CYS A 54 1.79 -49.41 -3.23
N VAL A 55 2.65 -50.03 -2.41
CA VAL A 55 2.58 -51.47 -2.08
C VAL A 55 1.89 -51.76 -0.74
N LEU A 56 1.65 -50.78 0.15
CA LEU A 56 1.18 -51.08 1.52
C LEU A 56 -0.03 -50.27 2.02
N ASN A 57 -1.13 -51.00 2.21
CA ASN A 57 -2.26 -50.81 3.14
C ASN A 57 -3.24 -49.64 2.86
N GLY A 58 -4.50 -49.97 2.60
CA GLY A 58 -5.60 -49.01 2.29
C GLY A 58 -5.81 -47.88 3.30
N LEU A 59 -5.44 -48.08 4.58
CA LEU A 59 -5.45 -47.02 5.60
C LEU A 59 -4.50 -45.85 5.27
N PHE A 60 -3.39 -46.12 4.58
CA PHE A 60 -2.45 -45.08 4.15
C PHE A 60 -3.03 -44.22 3.02
N LEU A 61 -3.76 -44.84 2.08
CA LEU A 61 -4.45 -44.15 1.00
C LEU A 61 -5.55 -43.23 1.53
N GLU A 62 -6.35 -43.69 2.50
CA GLU A 62 -7.37 -42.86 3.14
C GLU A 62 -6.78 -41.66 3.88
N GLY A 63 -5.69 -41.88 4.63
CA GLY A 63 -4.97 -40.80 5.32
C GLY A 63 -4.44 -39.73 4.35
N ARG A 64 -3.85 -40.15 3.23
CA ARG A 64 -3.34 -39.25 2.18
C ARG A 64 -4.47 -38.52 1.45
N ALA A 65 -5.56 -39.20 1.11
CA ALA A 65 -6.73 -38.58 0.51
C ALA A 65 -7.35 -37.53 1.45
N SER A 66 -7.40 -37.80 2.76
CA SER A 66 -7.85 -36.84 3.77
C SER A 66 -6.90 -35.64 3.91
N ALA A 67 -5.59 -35.87 3.86
CA ALA A 67 -4.60 -34.80 3.84
C ALA A 67 -4.75 -33.90 2.59
N LEU A 68 -4.94 -34.50 1.40
CA LEU A 68 -5.14 -33.77 0.15
C LEU A 68 -6.41 -32.91 0.20
N ARG A 69 -7.55 -33.46 0.64
CA ARG A 69 -8.81 -32.70 0.79
C ARG A 69 -8.68 -31.52 1.77
N ARG A 70 -7.95 -31.72 2.88
CA ARG A 70 -7.66 -30.63 3.82
C ARG A 70 -6.84 -29.54 3.16
N ASN A 71 -5.82 -29.92 2.38
CA ASN A 71 -4.97 -28.99 1.66
C ASN A 71 -5.74 -28.22 0.57
N GLU A 72 -6.61 -28.88 -0.19
CA GLU A 72 -7.52 -28.24 -1.14
C GLU A 72 -8.41 -27.19 -0.47
N GLY A 73 -8.94 -27.49 0.72
CA GLY A 73 -9.70 -26.52 1.52
C GLY A 73 -8.88 -25.29 1.90
N LEU A 74 -7.59 -25.46 2.21
CA LEU A 74 -6.67 -24.35 2.47
C LEU A 74 -6.39 -23.54 1.20
N ILE A 75 -6.19 -24.19 0.05
CA ILE A 75 -5.98 -23.52 -1.24
C ILE A 75 -7.17 -22.62 -1.59
N VAL A 76 -8.40 -23.12 -1.42
CA VAL A 76 -9.62 -22.33 -1.67
C VAL A 76 -9.70 -21.11 -0.75
N ARG A 77 -9.40 -21.29 0.55
CA ARG A 77 -9.40 -20.18 1.52
C ARG A 77 -8.32 -19.15 1.21
N ASN A 78 -7.11 -19.60 0.90
CA ASN A 78 -6.00 -18.73 0.54
C ASN A 78 -6.32 -17.94 -0.73
N ARG A 79 -6.91 -18.56 -1.76
CA ARG A 79 -7.35 -17.87 -2.98
C ARG A 79 -8.39 -16.78 -2.68
N SER A 80 -9.42 -17.09 -1.89
CA SER A 80 -10.39 -16.09 -1.47
C SER A 80 -9.75 -14.94 -0.67
N ALA A 81 -8.75 -15.24 0.17
CA ALA A 81 -8.00 -14.22 0.89
C ALA A 81 -7.15 -13.35 -0.05
N GLN A 82 -6.57 -13.93 -1.12
CA GLN A 82 -5.86 -13.17 -2.16
C GLN A 82 -6.80 -12.21 -2.88
N ASP A 83 -7.98 -12.68 -3.30
CA ASP A 83 -8.97 -11.83 -4.00
C ASP A 83 -9.38 -10.62 -3.15
N ILE A 84 -9.59 -10.83 -1.84
CA ILE A 84 -9.89 -9.75 -0.89
C ILE A 84 -8.69 -8.80 -0.75
N SER A 85 -7.49 -9.34 -0.55
CA SER A 85 -6.27 -8.53 -0.39
C SER A 85 -5.95 -7.71 -1.65
N GLU A 86 -6.24 -8.22 -2.85
CA GLU A 86 -6.10 -7.50 -4.11
C GLU A 86 -7.12 -6.36 -4.22
N ALA A 87 -8.38 -6.59 -3.83
CA ALA A 87 -9.40 -5.55 -3.78
C ALA A 87 -9.00 -4.42 -2.81
N ASP A 88 -8.52 -4.77 -1.62
CA ASP A 88 -8.05 -3.83 -0.60
C ASP A 88 -6.83 -3.03 -1.09
N LEU A 89 -5.87 -3.70 -1.74
CA LEU A 89 -4.71 -3.06 -2.33
C LEU A 89 -5.11 -2.05 -3.43
N ASN A 90 -6.04 -2.42 -4.30
CA ASN A 90 -6.54 -1.55 -5.35
C ASN A 90 -7.27 -0.32 -4.77
N ALA A 91 -8.07 -0.52 -3.73
CA ALA A 91 -8.72 0.58 -3.01
C ALA A 91 -7.68 1.51 -2.35
N ALA A 92 -6.64 0.94 -1.71
CA ALA A 92 -5.56 1.71 -1.10
C ALA A 92 -4.80 2.56 -2.11
N ARG A 93 -4.48 2.00 -3.28
CA ARG A 93 -3.84 2.71 -4.42
C ARG A 93 -4.71 3.84 -4.96
N ALA A 94 -6.02 3.62 -5.09
CA ALA A 94 -6.94 4.64 -5.55
C ALA A 94 -7.03 5.83 -4.58
N ILE A 95 -7.05 5.56 -3.27
CA ILE A 95 -7.04 6.58 -2.23
C ILE A 95 -5.71 7.33 -2.21
N GLU A 96 -4.58 6.63 -2.28
CA GLU A 96 -3.24 7.23 -2.33
C GLU A 96 -3.12 8.20 -3.51
N LYS A 97 -3.55 7.80 -4.71
CA LYS A 97 -3.53 8.65 -5.90
C LYS A 97 -4.40 9.90 -5.76
N ARG A 98 -5.54 9.82 -5.06
CA ARG A 98 -6.39 11.00 -4.79
C ARG A 98 -5.70 11.95 -3.80
N LEU A 99 -5.15 11.39 -2.72
CA LEU A 99 -4.40 12.15 -1.72
C LEU A 99 -3.15 12.81 -2.31
N GLU A 100 -2.44 12.13 -3.21
CA GLU A 100 -1.27 12.67 -3.90
C GLU A 100 -1.63 13.94 -4.68
N ARG A 101 -2.73 13.90 -5.44
CA ARG A 101 -3.22 15.07 -6.19
C ARG A 101 -3.60 16.21 -5.26
N GLU A 102 -4.33 15.92 -4.19
CA GLU A 102 -4.73 16.95 -3.22
C GLU A 102 -3.53 17.55 -2.47
N ALA A 103 -2.56 16.73 -2.09
CA ALA A 103 -1.34 17.17 -1.43
C ALA A 103 -0.48 18.03 -2.37
N SER A 104 -0.37 17.66 -3.64
CA SER A 104 0.33 18.47 -4.66
C SER A 104 -0.35 19.82 -4.85
N ALA A 105 -1.67 19.84 -5.05
CA ALA A 105 -2.43 21.07 -5.22
C ALA A 105 -2.33 21.99 -4.00
N ALA A 106 -2.43 21.44 -2.79
CA ALA A 106 -2.25 22.21 -1.56
C ALA A 106 -0.82 22.75 -1.41
N GLY A 107 0.19 21.98 -1.83
CA GLY A 107 1.59 22.42 -1.87
C GLY A 107 1.81 23.61 -2.79
N GLU A 108 1.25 23.57 -4.00
CA GLU A 108 1.31 24.69 -4.96
C GLU A 108 0.64 25.95 -4.42
N VAL A 109 -0.54 25.82 -3.79
CA VAL A 109 -1.24 26.96 -3.19
C VAL A 109 -0.42 27.55 -2.04
N ALA A 110 0.12 26.70 -1.16
CA ALA A 110 0.96 27.15 -0.06
C ALA A 110 2.21 27.90 -0.57
N ALA A 111 2.88 27.37 -1.60
CA ALA A 111 4.05 28.00 -2.20
C ALA A 111 3.73 29.37 -2.81
N ARG A 112 2.61 29.50 -3.55
CA ARG A 112 2.18 30.79 -4.12
C ARG A 112 1.87 31.83 -3.04
N VAL A 113 1.27 31.39 -1.93
CA VAL A 113 0.95 32.28 -0.80
C VAL A 113 2.22 32.74 -0.08
N GLU A 114 3.22 31.87 0.08
CA GLU A 114 4.53 32.25 0.61
C GLU A 114 5.24 33.22 -0.34
N GLU A 115 5.31 32.92 -1.63
CA GLU A 115 5.92 33.80 -2.64
C GLU A 115 5.26 35.18 -2.67
N GLN A 116 3.93 35.24 -2.62
CA GLN A 116 3.21 36.51 -2.53
C GLN A 116 3.59 37.29 -1.26
N SER A 117 3.71 36.61 -0.12
CA SER A 117 4.13 37.23 1.14
C SER A 117 5.53 37.84 1.00
N ASP A 118 6.47 37.07 0.47
CA ASP A 118 7.87 37.47 0.31
C ASP A 118 8.02 38.67 -0.64
N LEU A 119 7.26 38.66 -1.76
CA LEU A 119 7.22 39.76 -2.71
C LEU A 119 6.64 41.05 -2.10
N LEU A 120 5.60 40.94 -1.27
CA LEU A 120 5.03 42.09 -0.56
C LEU A 120 6.04 42.69 0.42
N THR A 121 6.74 41.85 1.20
CA THR A 121 7.79 42.32 2.11
C THR A 121 8.93 43.00 1.35
N ALA A 122 9.40 42.42 0.24
CA ALA A 122 10.44 43.03 -0.57
C ALA A 122 10.01 44.38 -1.18
N LEU A 123 8.72 44.52 -1.55
CA LEU A 123 8.17 45.77 -2.05
C LEU A 123 8.07 46.83 -0.96
N ASP A 124 7.64 46.45 0.24
CA ASP A 124 7.62 47.35 1.41
C ASP A 124 9.05 47.83 1.75
N ASP A 125 10.03 46.94 1.79
CA ASP A 125 11.45 47.28 2.03
C ASP A 125 11.99 48.26 0.97
N TYR A 126 11.66 48.03 -0.31
CA TYR A 126 12.03 48.93 -1.39
C TYR A 126 11.40 50.32 -1.25
N LEU A 127 10.11 50.39 -0.89
CA LEU A 127 9.41 51.65 -0.70
C LEU A 127 9.98 52.43 0.49
N VAL A 128 10.30 51.75 1.60
CA VAL A 128 10.94 52.37 2.78
C VAL A 128 12.34 52.90 2.44
N ALA A 129 13.17 52.10 1.76
CA ALA A 129 14.50 52.53 1.33
C ALA A 129 14.43 53.73 0.36
N ARG A 130 13.42 53.73 -0.52
CA ARG A 130 13.17 54.87 -1.43
C ARG A 130 12.76 56.11 -0.66
N SER A 131 11.84 56.04 0.31
CA SER A 131 11.46 57.23 1.08
C SER A 131 12.63 57.79 1.90
N ALA A 132 13.48 56.93 2.45
CA ALA A 132 14.66 57.35 3.23
C ALA A 132 15.80 57.96 2.38
N SER A 133 15.77 57.79 1.06
CA SER A 133 16.78 58.36 0.15
C SER A 133 16.37 59.71 -0.46
N PHE A 134 15.15 60.17 -0.18
CA PHE A 134 14.65 61.50 -0.58
C PHE A 134 14.61 62.52 0.60
N GLU A 135 15.06 62.12 1.79
CA GLU A 135 15.36 63.01 2.94
C GLU A 135 16.88 63.25 3.05
#